data_AF-A0A3Q0DFW4-F1
#
_entry.id   AF-A0A3Q0DFW4-F1
#
_cell.length_a   1.000
_cell.length_b   1.000
_cell.length_c   1.000
_cell.angle_alpha   90.00
_cell.angle_beta   90.00
_cell.angle_gamma   90.00
#
_symmetry.space_group_name_H-M   'P 1'
#
loop_
_entity.id
_entity.type
_entity.pdbx_description
1 polymer ?
#
loop_
_entity_poly.entity_id
_entity_poly.type
_entity_poly.pdbx_seq_one_letter_code
_entity_poly.pdbx_strand_id
1 'polypeptide(L)'
;YYQIRVTLKVSSRIPHRLSASIVGQTESSSLHSACVHESTAHSRVFQILYRNEEAPINDAVIFRAHLLLDGERVEDALSEVDFQLKMDLHFTDSEQQLRDVAGAPMISSRTLGLHFHPRNGLHHQVPVMFDYFHLSVISVTIHAALVALQQPLI
;
A
#
# COMPACT_ATOMS: atom_id res chain seq x y z
N TYR A 1 12.74 13.23 -8.49
CA TYR A 1 11.82 13.07 -7.34
C TYR A 1 11.09 11.77 -7.48
N TYR A 2 11.11 10.94 -6.44
CA TYR A 2 10.45 9.64 -6.38
C TYR A 2 9.25 9.69 -5.45
N GLN A 3 8.26 8.87 -5.76
CA GLN A 3 7.12 8.59 -4.89
C GLN A 3 6.73 7.13 -5.07
N ILE A 4 6.42 6.46 -3.95
CA ILE A 4 5.84 5.13 -3.96
C ILE A 4 4.34 5.28 -3.76
N ARG A 5 3.56 4.64 -4.63
CA ARG A 5 2.10 4.55 -4.46
C ARG A 5 1.73 3.10 -4.18
N VAL A 6 0.92 2.88 -3.17
CA VAL A 6 0.57 1.55 -2.68
C VAL A 6 -0.94 1.39 -2.64
N THR A 7 -1.44 0.32 -3.22
CA THR A 7 -2.86 -0.01 -3.28
C THR A 7 -3.07 -1.45 -2.85
N LEU A 8 -3.92 -1.67 -1.85
CA LEU A 8 -4.44 -3.01 -1.53
C LEU A 8 -5.54 -3.37 -2.53
N LYS A 9 -5.50 -4.58 -3.05
CA LYS A 9 -6.52 -5.16 -3.91
C LYS A 9 -7.02 -6.47 -3.31
N VAL A 10 -8.30 -6.74 -3.53
CA VAL A 10 -8.95 -8.00 -3.15
C VAL A 10 -9.70 -8.52 -4.38
N SER A 11 -9.73 -9.84 -4.56
CA SER A 11 -10.52 -10.49 -5.61
C SER A 11 -11.94 -9.95 -5.69
N SER A 12 -12.40 -9.61 -6.91
CA SER A 12 -13.76 -9.09 -7.17
C SER A 12 -14.87 -10.10 -6.94
N ARG A 13 -14.53 -11.39 -6.74
CA ARG A 13 -15.50 -12.46 -6.46
C ARG A 13 -16.16 -12.33 -5.08
N ILE A 14 -15.53 -11.63 -4.16
CA ILE A 14 -16.00 -11.46 -2.78
C ILE A 14 -16.50 -10.03 -2.63
N PRO A 15 -17.76 -9.78 -2.23
CA PRO A 15 -18.23 -8.43 -1.94
C PRO A 15 -17.39 -7.82 -0.82
N HIS A 16 -16.79 -6.65 -1.08
CA HIS A 16 -15.85 -6.04 -0.16
C HIS A 16 -15.82 -4.52 -0.23
N ARG A 17 -15.29 -3.91 0.84
CA ARG A 17 -14.96 -2.49 0.90
C ARG A 17 -13.55 -2.31 1.43
N LEU A 18 -12.74 -1.55 0.70
CA LEU A 18 -11.38 -1.18 1.10
C LEU A 18 -11.32 0.26 1.55
N SER A 19 -10.45 0.56 2.50
CA SER A 19 -10.06 1.92 2.85
C SER A 19 -8.59 1.96 3.26
N ALA A 20 -7.98 3.14 3.12
CA ALA A 20 -6.59 3.38 3.50
C ALA A 20 -6.48 4.65 4.35
N SER A 21 -5.49 4.69 5.23
CA SER A 21 -5.17 5.87 6.04
C SER A 21 -3.67 5.89 6.36
N ILE A 22 -3.08 7.08 6.47
CA ILE A 22 -1.68 7.24 6.90
C ILE A 22 -1.64 7.36 8.42
N VAL A 23 -0.70 6.67 9.06
CA VAL A 23 -0.48 6.76 10.51
C VAL A 23 0.15 8.10 10.86
N GLY A 24 -0.39 8.80 11.86
CA GLY A 24 0.20 10.05 12.37
C GLY A 24 -0.11 11.29 11.54
N GLN A 25 -1.08 11.24 10.62
CA GLN A 25 -1.56 12.44 9.93
C GLN A 25 -2.36 13.35 10.88
N THR A 26 -1.89 14.59 11.03
CA THR A 26 -2.66 15.74 11.50
C THR A 26 -3.12 16.58 10.30
N GLU A 27 -4.25 17.29 10.42
CA GLU A 27 -4.99 17.96 9.33
C GLU A 27 -4.19 18.96 8.46
N SER A 28 -2.97 19.34 8.87
CA SER A 28 -2.05 20.17 8.08
C SER A 28 -0.98 19.33 7.36
N SER A 29 -1.37 18.53 6.36
CA SER A 29 -0.39 17.77 5.56
C SER A 29 0.29 18.70 4.55
N SER A 30 1.62 18.84 4.63
CA SER A 30 2.40 19.55 3.60
C SER A 30 2.37 18.79 2.26
N LEU A 31 2.61 19.49 1.14
CA LEU A 31 2.60 18.93 -0.23
C LEU A 31 3.56 17.74 -0.44
N HIS A 32 4.51 17.54 0.46
CA HIS A 32 5.48 16.45 0.41
C HIS A 32 5.23 15.34 1.44
N SER A 33 4.18 15.44 2.25
CA SER A 33 3.82 14.41 3.23
C SER A 33 3.13 13.23 2.55
N ALA A 34 3.24 12.04 3.15
CA ALA A 34 2.44 10.91 2.74
C ALA A 34 0.94 11.23 2.84
N CYS A 35 0.14 10.74 1.90
CA CYS A 35 -1.31 10.96 1.85
C CYS A 35 -2.07 9.76 1.30
N VAL A 36 -3.40 9.78 1.44
CA VAL A 36 -4.27 8.79 0.78
C VAL A 36 -5.14 9.52 -0.24
N HIS A 37 -5.16 9.00 -1.46
CA HIS A 37 -6.05 9.45 -2.52
C HIS A 37 -6.79 8.22 -3.09
N GLU A 38 -8.12 8.22 -3.05
CA GLU A 38 -8.95 7.13 -3.61
C GLU A 38 -8.51 5.71 -3.14
N SER A 39 -8.23 5.55 -1.85
CA SER A 39 -7.71 4.30 -1.23
C SER A 39 -6.31 3.86 -1.67
N THR A 40 -5.61 4.69 -2.45
CA THR A 40 -4.19 4.52 -2.76
C THR A 40 -3.37 5.40 -1.83
N ALA A 41 -2.43 4.79 -1.10
CA ALA A 41 -1.51 5.51 -0.25
C ALA A 41 -0.33 5.99 -1.07
N HIS A 42 -0.03 7.27 -0.97
CA HIS A 42 1.10 7.94 -1.58
C HIS A 42 2.12 8.17 -0.48
N SER A 43 3.35 7.72 -0.68
CA SER A 43 4.45 8.06 0.22
C SER A 43 4.75 9.56 0.16
N ARG A 44 5.52 10.03 1.14
CA ARG A 44 6.23 11.29 1.00
C ARG A 44 7.08 11.27 -0.28
N VAL A 45 7.32 12.44 -0.85
CA VAL A 45 8.24 12.57 -1.98
C VAL A 45 9.67 12.51 -1.44
N PHE A 46 10.54 11.76 -2.12
CA PHE A 46 11.95 11.64 -1.75
C PHE A 46 12.87 11.74 -2.96
N GLN A 47 14.17 11.87 -2.69
CA GLN A 47 15.22 11.91 -3.69
C GLN A 47 16.29 10.89 -3.33
N ILE A 48 16.90 10.31 -4.37
CA ILE A 48 18.10 9.48 -4.25
C ILE A 48 19.19 10.25 -4.97
N LEU A 49 20.26 10.56 -4.25
CA LEU A 49 21.34 11.41 -4.74
C LEU A 49 22.55 10.54 -5.08
N TYR A 50 23.35 10.96 -6.05
CA TYR A 50 24.54 10.19 -6.46
C TYR A 50 25.51 9.86 -5.30
N ARG A 51 25.60 10.74 -4.29
CA ARG A 51 26.44 10.52 -3.10
C ARG A 51 25.71 9.85 -1.94
N ASN A 52 24.38 9.75 -2.02
CA ASN A 52 23.54 9.17 -0.99
C ASN A 52 22.49 8.27 -1.64
N GLU A 53 22.85 7.00 -1.78
CA GLU A 53 22.08 5.97 -2.47
C GLU A 53 20.94 5.39 -1.60
N GLU A 54 20.80 5.85 -0.35
CA GLU A 54 19.74 5.45 0.56
C GLU A 54 18.86 6.64 0.96
N ALA A 55 17.54 6.43 0.92
CA ALA A 55 16.55 7.41 1.35
C ALA A 55 15.57 6.75 2.34
N PRO A 56 15.48 7.21 3.60
CA PRO A 56 14.48 6.69 4.52
C PRO A 56 13.08 7.11 4.03
N ILE A 57 12.09 6.23 4.05
CA ILE A 57 10.69 6.60 3.73
C ILE A 57 9.92 6.79 5.02
N ASN A 58 9.93 5.77 5.90
CA ASN A 58 9.33 5.78 7.24
C ASN A 58 7.83 6.14 7.29
N ASP A 59 7.12 5.98 6.18
CA ASP A 59 5.68 6.14 6.11
C ASP A 59 5.00 4.83 6.53
N ALA A 60 3.96 4.93 7.36
CA ALA A 60 3.14 3.80 7.76
C ALA A 60 1.70 3.99 7.27
N VAL A 61 1.17 2.96 6.62
CA VAL A 61 -0.16 2.96 6.01
C VAL A 61 -1.00 1.86 6.64
N ILE A 62 -2.23 2.19 7.03
CA ILE A 62 -3.23 1.23 7.48
C ILE A 62 -4.24 1.04 6.35
N PHE A 63 -4.25 -0.16 5.78
CA PHE A 63 -5.35 -0.61 4.93
C PHE A 63 -6.36 -1.39 5.76
N ARG A 64 -7.65 -1.17 5.51
CA ARG A 64 -8.75 -1.95 6.08
C ARG A 64 -9.54 -2.60 4.97
N ALA A 65 -9.76 -3.91 5.08
CA ALA A 65 -10.62 -4.68 4.18
C ALA A 65 -11.81 -5.21 4.96
N HIS A 66 -13.01 -4.82 4.56
CA HIS A 66 -14.26 -5.40 5.02
C HIS A 66 -14.75 -6.39 3.96
N LEU A 67 -14.92 -7.64 4.34
CA LEU A 67 -15.32 -8.73 3.44
C LEU A 67 -16.66 -9.31 3.89
N LEU A 68 -17.53 -9.60 2.93
CA LEU A 68 -18.73 -10.41 3.18
C LEU A 68 -18.40 -11.88 2.87
N LEU A 69 -18.36 -12.70 3.90
CA LEU A 69 -17.99 -14.12 3.82
C LEU A 69 -19.14 -15.02 4.23
N ASP A 70 -19.06 -16.29 3.81
CA ASP A 70 -19.94 -17.35 4.32
C ASP A 70 -19.62 -17.63 5.80
N GLY A 71 -20.62 -17.42 6.65
CA GLY A 71 -20.50 -17.59 8.11
C GLY A 71 -20.30 -19.04 8.55
N GLU A 72 -20.68 -20.02 7.73
CA GLU A 72 -20.48 -21.44 8.07
C GLU A 72 -19.03 -21.88 7.87
N ARG A 73 -18.27 -21.16 7.03
CA ARG A 73 -16.91 -21.53 6.61
C ARG A 73 -15.93 -20.36 6.63
N VAL A 74 -15.99 -19.51 7.66
CA VAL A 74 -15.21 -18.26 7.75
C VAL A 74 -13.70 -18.48 7.57
N GLU A 75 -13.12 -19.51 8.20
CA GLU A 75 -11.67 -19.75 8.12
C GLU A 75 -11.23 -20.13 6.70
N ASP A 76 -11.95 -21.05 6.06
CA ASP A 76 -11.68 -21.46 4.67
C ASP A 76 -11.90 -20.28 3.72
N ALA A 77 -13.06 -19.62 3.83
CA ALA A 77 -13.45 -18.50 2.98
C ALA A 77 -12.44 -17.35 3.05
N LEU A 78 -11.92 -17.05 4.24
CA LEU A 78 -10.91 -16.00 4.43
C LEU A 78 -9.53 -16.42 3.90
N SER A 79 -9.18 -17.69 4.00
CA SER A 79 -7.91 -18.24 3.48
C SER A 79 -7.88 -18.30 1.95
N GLU A 80 -9.04 -18.38 1.31
CA GLU A 80 -9.20 -18.35 -0.15
C GLU A 80 -9.21 -16.93 -0.75
N VAL A 81 -9.25 -15.89 0.09
CA VAL A 81 -9.21 -14.50 -0.38
C VAL A 81 -7.83 -14.18 -0.96
N ASP A 82 -7.81 -13.83 -2.24
CA ASP A 82 -6.61 -13.30 -2.89
C ASP A 82 -6.45 -11.80 -2.57
N PHE A 83 -5.58 -11.53 -1.61
CA PHE A 83 -5.12 -10.18 -1.27
C PHE A 83 -3.84 -9.86 -2.04
N GLN A 84 -3.80 -8.70 -2.68
CA GLN A 84 -2.62 -8.24 -3.42
C GLN A 84 -2.25 -6.83 -3.00
N LEU A 85 -0.96 -6.60 -2.75
CA LEU A 85 -0.41 -5.25 -2.55
C LEU A 85 0.29 -4.81 -3.83
N LYS A 86 -0.33 -3.87 -4.55
CA LYS A 86 0.32 -3.22 -5.70
C LYS A 86 1.18 -2.06 -5.19
N MET A 87 2.42 -2.02 -5.65
CA MET A 87 3.39 -0.97 -5.36
C MET A 87 3.90 -0.39 -6.67
N ASP A 88 3.62 0.89 -6.88
CA ASP A 88 3.99 1.63 -8.07
C ASP A 88 5.10 2.62 -7.72
N LEU A 89 6.16 2.60 -8.51
CA LEU A 89 7.23 3.60 -8.48
C LEU A 89 6.91 4.70 -9.47
N HIS A 90 6.85 5.92 -8.98
CA HIS A 90 6.66 7.13 -9.76
C HIS A 90 7.93 7.99 -9.73
N PHE A 91 8.24 8.62 -10.86
CA PHE A 91 9.38 9.52 -10.97
C PHE A 91 9.09 10.73 -11.84
N THR A 92 9.57 11.89 -11.41
CA THR A 92 9.63 13.13 -12.20
C THR A 92 10.88 13.91 -11.82
N ASP A 93 11.47 14.63 -12.77
CA ASP A 93 12.51 15.63 -12.55
C ASP A 93 11.95 17.03 -12.25
N SER A 94 10.63 17.22 -12.34
CA SER A 94 9.94 18.50 -12.17
C SER A 94 9.17 18.58 -10.84
N GLU A 95 9.51 19.55 -9.99
CA GLU A 95 8.72 19.84 -8.78
C GLU A 95 7.31 20.30 -9.09
N GLN A 96 7.10 20.94 -10.24
CA GLN A 96 5.79 21.45 -10.64
C GLN A 96 4.81 20.29 -10.89
N GLN A 97 5.27 19.21 -11.55
CA GLN A 97 4.45 18.03 -11.81
C GLN A 97 4.07 17.25 -10.54
N LEU A 98 4.81 17.39 -9.46
CA LEU A 98 4.44 16.82 -8.16
C LEU A 98 3.22 17.51 -7.55
N ARG A 99 2.97 18.78 -7.92
CA ARG A 99 1.85 19.59 -7.42
C ARG A 99 0.58 19.42 -8.26
N ASP A 100 0.72 18.89 -9.47
CA ASP A 100 -0.40 18.66 -10.38
C ASP A 100 -1.18 17.41 -9.98
N VAL A 101 -2.50 17.44 -10.22
CA VAL A 101 -3.43 16.33 -9.91
C VAL A 101 -3.04 15.04 -10.65
N ALA A 102 -2.45 15.14 -11.84
CA ALA A 102 -1.95 13.99 -12.59
C ALA A 102 -0.76 13.31 -11.87
N GLY A 103 0.03 14.08 -11.13
CA GLY A 103 1.24 13.65 -10.44
C GLY A 103 2.35 13.17 -11.39
N ALA A 104 3.43 12.67 -10.80
CA ALA A 104 4.53 12.05 -11.56
C ALA A 104 4.07 10.77 -12.29
N PRO A 105 4.58 10.47 -13.50
CA PRO A 105 4.26 9.24 -14.22
C PRO A 105 4.76 8.00 -13.46
N MET A 106 4.03 6.90 -13.60
CA MET A 106 4.46 5.59 -13.12
C MET A 106 5.54 5.04 -14.05
N ILE A 107 6.68 4.64 -13.49
CA ILE A 107 7.84 4.14 -14.24
C ILE A 107 8.11 2.65 -14.00
N SER A 108 7.63 2.09 -12.89
CA SER A 108 7.72 0.66 -12.60
C SER A 108 6.63 0.24 -11.62
N SER A 109 6.20 -1.02 -11.68
CA SER A 109 5.11 -1.58 -10.86
C SER A 109 5.50 -2.96 -10.37
N ARG A 110 5.15 -3.29 -9.14
CA ARG A 110 5.26 -4.62 -8.54
C ARG A 110 3.98 -4.97 -7.81
N THR A 111 3.63 -6.24 -7.80
CA THR A 111 2.46 -6.75 -7.08
C THR A 111 2.91 -7.87 -6.17
N LEU A 112 2.60 -7.75 -4.88
CA LEU A 112 2.88 -8.77 -3.88
C LEU A 112 1.58 -9.53 -3.56
N GLY A 113 1.60 -10.86 -3.66
CA GLY A 113 0.55 -11.69 -3.09
C GLY A 113 0.67 -11.73 -1.57
N LEU A 114 -0.43 -11.46 -0.86
CA LEU A 114 -0.47 -11.46 0.59
C LEU A 114 -1.18 -12.72 1.10
N HIS A 115 -0.41 -13.69 1.59
CA HIS A 115 -0.93 -14.95 2.10
C HIS A 115 -1.42 -14.80 3.55
N PHE A 116 -2.59 -14.21 3.72
CA PHE A 116 -3.18 -13.96 5.03
C PHE A 116 -3.71 -15.25 5.68
N HIS A 117 -3.30 -15.53 6.91
CA HIS A 117 -3.84 -16.65 7.70
C HIS A 117 -4.84 -16.15 8.76
N PRO A 118 -6.09 -16.66 8.85
CA PRO A 118 -7.12 -16.15 9.77
C PRO A 118 -6.69 -16.02 11.23
N ARG A 119 -5.96 -17.02 11.74
CA ARG A 119 -5.50 -17.08 13.14
C ARG A 119 -4.15 -16.39 13.40
N ASN A 120 -3.21 -16.49 12.46
CA ASN A 120 -1.83 -16.03 12.66
C ASN A 120 -1.57 -14.66 12.02
N GLY A 121 -2.50 -14.19 11.20
CA GLY A 121 -2.35 -12.97 10.42
C GLY A 121 -1.30 -13.13 9.32
N LEU A 122 -0.58 -12.03 9.09
CA LEU A 122 0.54 -11.92 8.16
C LEU A 122 1.62 -11.08 8.81
N HIS A 123 2.87 -11.53 8.74
CA HIS A 123 4.03 -10.71 9.11
C HIS A 123 5.23 -11.05 8.22
N HIS A 124 5.65 -10.09 7.40
CA HIS A 124 6.83 -10.25 6.56
C HIS A 124 7.61 -8.95 6.44
N GLN A 125 8.93 -9.08 6.32
CA GLN A 125 9.80 -8.04 5.81
C GLN A 125 10.36 -8.52 4.47
N VAL A 126 10.07 -7.78 3.40
CA VAL A 126 10.40 -8.17 2.04
C VAL A 126 11.03 -7.00 1.27
N PRO A 127 12.21 -7.21 0.64
CA PRO A 127 12.73 -6.26 -0.33
C PRO A 127 11.95 -6.39 -1.64
N VAL A 128 11.44 -5.27 -2.15
CA VAL A 128 10.73 -5.19 -3.43
C VAL A 128 11.62 -4.52 -4.45
N MET A 129 12.03 -5.27 -5.46
CA MET A 129 12.94 -4.82 -6.50
C MET A 129 12.16 -4.18 -7.65
N PHE A 130 12.46 -2.93 -8.00
CA PHE A 130 11.85 -2.21 -9.14
C PHE A 130 12.72 -2.22 -10.40
N ASP A 131 14.00 -2.55 -10.26
CA ASP A 131 15.00 -2.57 -11.35
C ASP A 131 15.13 -1.25 -12.11
N TYR A 132 14.78 -0.13 -11.47
CA TYR A 132 14.92 1.18 -12.07
C TYR A 132 16.31 1.75 -11.76
N PHE A 133 16.94 2.40 -12.76
CA PHE A 133 18.35 2.81 -12.71
C PHE A 133 18.74 3.52 -11.41
N HIS A 134 17.87 4.38 -10.89
CA HIS A 134 18.12 5.16 -9.68
C HIS A 134 17.48 4.59 -8.41
N LEU A 135 16.47 3.72 -8.53
CA LEU A 135 15.85 3.03 -7.40
C LEU A 135 15.73 1.54 -7.75
N SER A 136 16.65 0.77 -7.21
CA SER A 136 16.69 -0.68 -7.43
C SER A 136 15.73 -1.41 -6.49
N VAL A 137 15.66 -1.04 -5.21
CA VAL A 137 14.95 -1.79 -4.17
C VAL A 137 14.32 -0.89 -3.11
N ILE A 138 13.15 -1.30 -2.60
CA ILE A 138 12.55 -0.75 -1.38
C ILE A 138 12.37 -1.87 -0.35
N SER A 139 12.73 -1.62 0.91
CA SER A 139 12.43 -2.53 2.00
C SER A 139 11.03 -2.26 2.55
N VAL A 140 10.20 -3.29 2.64
CA VAL A 140 8.81 -3.18 3.08
C VAL A 140 8.54 -4.16 4.22
N THR A 141 7.92 -3.68 5.29
CA THR A 141 7.39 -4.54 6.37
C THR A 141 5.87 -4.52 6.31
N ILE A 142 5.26 -5.71 6.28
CA ILE A 142 3.82 -5.90 6.14
C ILE A 142 3.33 -6.65 7.37
N HIS A 143 2.30 -6.10 8.01
CA HIS A 143 1.54 -6.74 9.06
C HIS A 143 0.06 -6.76 8.69
N ALA A 144 -0.62 -7.86 8.94
CA ALA A 144 -2.07 -7.93 8.87
C ALA A 144 -2.63 -8.86 9.95
N ALA A 145 -3.82 -8.54 10.45
CA ALA A 145 -4.53 -9.36 11.43
C ALA A 145 -6.03 -9.24 11.20
N LEU A 146 -6.78 -10.29 11.56
CA LEU A 146 -8.23 -10.23 11.62
C LEU A 146 -8.62 -9.48 12.91
N VAL A 147 -9.27 -8.32 12.76
CA VAL A 147 -9.58 -7.44 13.88
C VAL A 147 -11.03 -7.52 14.36
N ALA A 148 -11.93 -8.01 13.52
CA ALA A 148 -13.36 -8.11 13.85
C ALA A 148 -14.05 -9.17 12.98
N LEU A 149 -15.02 -9.87 13.57
CA LEU A 149 -16.03 -10.67 12.89
C LEU A 149 -17.39 -10.17 13.35
N GLN A 150 -18.26 -9.81 12.41
CA GLN A 150 -19.56 -9.21 12.68
C GLN A 150 -20.58 -9.78 11.71
N GLN A 151 -21.81 -10.00 12.18
CA GLN A 151 -22.92 -10.31 11.29
C GLN A 151 -23.25 -9.09 10.43
N PRO A 152 -23.57 -9.25 9.14
CA PRO A 152 -24.05 -8.15 8.33
C PRO A 152 -25.35 -7.63 8.95
N LEU A 153 -25.39 -6.33 9.28
CA LEU A 153 -26.65 -5.69 9.66
C LEU A 153 -27.55 -5.70 8.42
N ILE A 154 -28.72 -6.36 8.55
CA ILE A 154 -29.78 -6.43 7.53
C ILE A 154 -30.44 -5.06 7.38
#